data_AF-J1RTB8-F1
#
_entry.id   AF-J1RTB8-F1
#
_cell.length_a   1.000
_cell.length_b   1.000
_cell.length_c   1.000
_cell.angle_alpha   90.00
_cell.angle_beta   90.00
_cell.angle_gamma   90.00
#
_symmetry.space_group_name_H-M   'P 1'
#
loop_
_entity.id
_entity.type
_entity.pdbx_description
1 polymer ?
#
loop_
_entity_poly.entity_id
_entity_poly.type
_entity_poly.pdbx_seq_one_letter_code
_entity_poly.pdbx_strand_id
1 'polypeptide(L)'
;MTGQSAAGAPHDPEAWWVFRGPSDLPAPPPWRRFPAGAGTAAARAPYLLERNEISVVNAALHLHRPLLVTGRPGAGKSSLAHAVAEELGLGDVLRWSVNSRSTLQDALYRYDAVGRLREASLRREREASHGSVRRPRAPRATAAGDIGQYLRLGPLGSALAAGRPRVLLVDELDKADIDLPNDLLVVLEEGEFEIPELARLPEHQQEVPVLLSGSRERVAIHRGVVRCTQFPVVVMTSNGERDFPPAFLRRCVRL
;
A
#
# COMPACT_ATOMS: atom_id res chain seq x y z
N MET A 1 75.71 -23.97 29.26
CA MET A 1 75.67 -24.71 27.99
C MET A 1 74.21 -24.90 27.61
N THR A 2 73.82 -24.28 26.49
CA THR A 2 72.83 -24.71 25.47
C THR A 2 71.41 -25.05 25.98
N GLY A 3 70.33 -24.35 25.64
CA GLY A 3 70.03 -23.50 24.48
C GLY A 3 69.24 -24.28 23.43
N GLN A 4 67.94 -23.99 23.29
CA GLN A 4 67.15 -24.04 22.05
C GLN A 4 65.75 -23.48 22.36
N SER A 5 65.35 -22.32 21.81
CA SER A 5 64.78 -22.10 20.46
C SER A 5 63.31 -22.60 20.41
N ALA A 6 62.32 -21.92 19.84
CA ALA A 6 62.35 -20.88 18.84
C ALA A 6 61.01 -20.12 18.79
N ALA A 7 61.08 -18.94 18.19
CA ALA A 7 60.13 -18.41 17.21
C ALA A 7 58.70 -18.10 17.69
N GLY A 8 58.46 -16.80 17.85
CA GLY A 8 57.17 -16.22 17.54
C GLY A 8 56.75 -16.61 16.13
N ALA A 9 55.59 -17.25 16.02
CA ALA A 9 54.88 -17.43 14.77
C ALA A 9 53.97 -16.21 14.55
N PRO A 10 53.82 -15.76 13.29
CA PRO A 10 53.25 -14.46 12.95
C PRO A 10 51.77 -14.40 13.33
N HIS A 11 51.35 -13.26 13.89
CA HIS A 11 49.95 -12.85 13.87
C HIS A 11 49.52 -12.80 12.39
N ASP A 12 48.66 -13.73 11.97
CA ASP A 12 48.04 -13.70 10.66
C ASP A 12 47.09 -12.48 10.59
N PRO A 13 47.38 -11.44 9.79
CA PRO A 13 46.59 -10.22 9.77
C PRO A 13 45.22 -10.38 9.09
N GLU A 14 44.90 -11.56 8.53
CA GLU A 14 43.69 -11.78 7.72
C GLU A 14 42.72 -12.85 8.29
N ALA A 15 42.73 -13.04 9.61
CA ALA A 15 41.89 -14.04 10.28
C ALA A 15 40.39 -13.69 10.41
N TRP A 16 39.91 -12.58 9.85
CA TRP A 16 38.57 -12.09 10.22
C TRP A 16 37.41 -12.50 9.30
N TRP A 17 37.65 -12.89 8.04
CA TRP A 17 36.66 -13.60 7.21
C TRP A 17 37.18 -13.82 5.78
N VAL A 18 37.13 -15.05 5.28
CA VAL A 18 37.32 -15.36 3.84
C VAL A 18 36.19 -16.30 3.43
N PHE A 19 35.10 -15.79 2.84
CA PHE A 19 34.09 -16.66 2.23
C PHE A 19 34.74 -17.43 1.07
N ARG A 20 35.01 -18.73 1.28
CA ARG A 20 35.62 -19.66 0.30
C ARG A 20 34.63 -20.70 -0.25
N GLY A 21 33.33 -20.41 -0.18
CA GLY A 21 32.28 -21.27 -0.75
C GLY A 21 32.14 -21.09 -2.26
N PRO A 22 31.57 -22.05 -3.00
CA PRO A 22 31.28 -21.89 -4.42
C PRO A 22 30.39 -20.65 -4.64
N SER A 23 30.57 -19.96 -5.77
CA SER A 23 29.72 -18.82 -6.19
C SER A 23 28.26 -19.21 -6.38
N ASP A 24 27.99 -20.52 -6.48
CA ASP A 24 26.65 -21.08 -6.56
C ASP A 24 26.04 -21.16 -5.18
N LEU A 25 25.25 -20.13 -4.86
CA LEU A 25 24.41 -20.13 -3.67
C LEU A 25 23.42 -21.31 -3.74
N PRO A 26 23.20 -22.02 -2.62
CA PRO A 26 22.20 -23.07 -2.59
C PRO A 26 20.81 -22.49 -2.93
N ALA A 27 19.96 -23.33 -3.53
CA ALA A 27 18.59 -22.93 -3.84
C ALA A 27 17.94 -22.34 -2.58
N PRO A 28 17.25 -21.18 -2.68
CA PRO A 28 16.66 -20.55 -1.52
C PRO A 28 15.73 -21.53 -0.81
N PRO A 29 15.68 -21.49 0.53
CA PRO A 29 14.81 -22.37 1.28
C PRO A 29 13.34 -22.12 0.87
N PRO A 30 12.44 -23.09 1.04
CA PRO A 30 11.07 -23.02 0.52
C PRO A 30 10.30 -21.73 0.90
N TRP A 31 10.53 -21.18 2.09
CA TRP A 31 9.91 -19.92 2.57
C TRP A 31 10.54 -18.62 2.01
N ARG A 32 11.60 -18.76 1.20
CA ARG A 32 12.23 -17.70 0.39
C ARG A 32 12.12 -18.00 -1.11
N ARG A 33 11.31 -18.98 -1.50
CA ARG A 33 10.93 -19.22 -2.90
C ARG A 33 9.65 -18.43 -3.18
N PHE A 34 9.79 -17.37 -3.96
CA PHE A 34 8.64 -16.59 -4.41
C PHE A 34 8.19 -17.15 -5.76
N PRO A 35 7.02 -17.79 -5.86
CA PRO A 35 6.54 -18.30 -7.14
C PRO A 35 6.37 -17.14 -8.13
N ALA A 36 6.96 -17.27 -9.32
CA ALA A 36 6.75 -16.35 -10.41
C ALA A 36 5.34 -16.57 -10.97
N GLY A 37 4.39 -15.77 -10.51
CA GLY A 37 2.97 -15.88 -10.86
C GLY A 37 2.12 -16.11 -9.61
N ALA A 38 1.40 -15.06 -9.21
CA ALA A 38 0.40 -15.13 -8.16
C ALA A 38 -0.69 -16.15 -8.54
N GLY A 39 -1.01 -17.07 -7.63
CA GLY A 39 -2.12 -17.99 -7.83
C GLY A 39 -2.00 -19.37 -7.21
N THR A 40 -1.34 -19.53 -6.06
CA THR A 40 -1.61 -20.69 -5.20
C THR A 40 -1.77 -20.18 -3.78
N ALA A 41 -3.03 -20.04 -3.37
CA ALA A 41 -3.41 -19.98 -1.98
C ALA A 41 -2.83 -21.24 -1.32
N ALA A 42 -1.65 -21.10 -0.69
CA ALA A 42 -1.25 -22.04 0.34
C ALA A 42 -2.42 -22.03 1.33
N ALA A 43 -3.06 -23.18 1.53
CA ALA A 43 -4.16 -23.35 2.47
C ALA A 43 -3.69 -22.76 3.81
N ARG A 44 -4.11 -21.53 4.09
CA ARG A 44 -3.79 -20.86 5.34
C ARG A 44 -4.56 -21.64 6.39
N ALA A 45 -3.88 -22.07 7.44
CA ALA A 45 -4.55 -22.71 8.57
C ALA A 45 -5.74 -21.82 9.00
N PRO A 46 -6.90 -22.40 9.31
CA PRO A 46 -8.09 -21.63 9.66
C PRO A 46 -7.75 -20.66 10.79
N TYR A 47 -8.04 -19.38 10.59
CA TYR A 47 -7.83 -18.37 11.61
C TYR A 47 -8.90 -18.57 12.69
N LEU A 48 -8.51 -19.15 13.82
CA LEU A 48 -9.42 -19.49 14.91
C LEU A 48 -9.63 -18.28 15.82
N LEU A 49 -10.82 -17.71 15.76
CA LEU A 49 -11.27 -16.65 16.65
C LEU A 49 -12.10 -17.22 17.80
N GLU A 50 -11.89 -16.71 19.01
CA GLU A 50 -12.77 -16.97 20.14
C GLU A 50 -14.13 -16.28 19.95
N ARG A 51 -15.18 -16.78 20.62
CA ARG A 51 -16.55 -16.23 20.51
C ARG A 51 -16.64 -14.73 20.81
N ASN A 52 -15.84 -14.24 21.76
CA ASN A 52 -15.79 -12.83 22.09
C ASN A 52 -15.19 -12.01 20.94
N GLU A 53 -14.08 -12.47 20.37
CA GLU A 53 -13.42 -11.81 19.25
C GLU A 53 -14.33 -11.75 18.01
N ILE A 54 -15.06 -12.84 17.72
CA ILE A 54 -16.09 -12.87 16.67
C ILE A 54 -17.16 -11.81 16.92
N SER A 55 -17.61 -11.67 18.17
CA SER A 55 -18.63 -10.67 18.54
C SER A 55 -18.14 -9.24 18.34
N VAL A 56 -16.88 -8.97 18.68
CA VAL A 56 -16.22 -7.67 18.46
C VAL A 56 -16.07 -7.37 16.97
N VAL A 57 -15.61 -8.34 16.16
CA VAL A 57 -15.50 -8.21 14.71
C VAL A 57 -16.88 -7.92 14.10
N ASN A 58 -17.89 -8.69 14.47
CA ASN A 58 -19.26 -8.46 14.01
C ASN A 58 -19.77 -7.09 14.43
N ALA A 59 -19.53 -6.63 15.66
CA ALA A 59 -19.91 -5.28 16.08
C ALA A 59 -19.24 -4.21 15.22
N ALA A 60 -17.95 -4.35 14.89
CA ALA A 60 -17.24 -3.43 14.00
C ALA A 60 -17.86 -3.39 12.59
N LEU A 61 -18.19 -4.56 12.03
CA LEU A 61 -18.83 -4.67 10.71
C LEU A 61 -20.21 -4.00 10.69
N HIS A 62 -21.06 -4.25 11.69
CA HIS A 62 -22.41 -3.68 11.75
C HIS A 62 -22.42 -2.18 12.01
N LEU A 63 -21.40 -1.66 12.71
CA LEU A 63 -21.25 -0.23 13.00
C LEU A 63 -20.49 0.53 11.91
N HIS A 64 -19.96 -0.16 10.90
CA HIS A 64 -19.02 0.41 9.92
C HIS A 64 -17.84 1.16 10.59
N ARG A 65 -17.41 0.67 11.76
CA ARG A 65 -16.31 1.28 12.51
C ARG A 65 -15.01 0.51 12.28
N PRO A 66 -13.85 1.20 12.20
CA PRO A 66 -12.58 0.51 12.06
C PRO A 66 -12.29 -0.40 13.25
N LEU A 67 -11.74 -1.57 12.98
CA LEU A 67 -11.26 -2.51 13.98
C LEU A 67 -9.79 -2.21 14.30
N LEU A 68 -9.48 -1.83 15.53
CA LEU A 68 -8.10 -1.70 16.02
C LEU A 68 -7.72 -2.98 16.75
N VAL A 69 -6.80 -3.75 16.14
CA VAL A 69 -6.28 -5.00 16.69
C VAL A 69 -4.93 -4.73 17.33
N THR A 70 -4.84 -4.87 18.65
CA THR A 70 -3.61 -4.63 19.41
C THR A 70 -3.08 -5.93 20.00
N GLY A 71 -1.78 -6.18 19.86
CA GLY A 71 -1.17 -7.38 20.43
C GLY A 71 0.29 -7.53 20.06
N ARG A 72 0.95 -8.58 20.57
CA ARG A 72 2.37 -8.81 20.31
C ARG A 72 2.65 -9.05 18.81
N PRO A 73 3.84 -8.70 18.31
CA PRO A 73 4.28 -9.12 16.99
C PRO A 73 4.13 -10.64 16.81
N GLY A 74 3.66 -11.08 15.64
CA GLY A 74 3.45 -12.49 15.35
C GLY A 74 2.13 -13.10 15.87
N ALA A 75 1.29 -12.34 16.59
CA ALA A 75 -0.01 -12.81 17.10
C ALA A 75 -1.11 -12.98 16.02
N GLY A 76 -0.78 -12.91 14.73
CA GLY A 76 -1.76 -13.10 13.65
C GLY A 76 -2.70 -11.92 13.40
N LYS A 77 -2.42 -10.72 13.90
CA LYS A 77 -3.26 -9.52 13.71
C LYS A 77 -3.57 -9.23 12.24
N SER A 78 -2.55 -9.27 11.38
CA SER A 78 -2.72 -9.06 9.94
C SER A 78 -3.46 -10.24 9.27
N SER A 79 -3.41 -11.44 9.86
CA SER A 79 -4.14 -12.62 9.36
C SER A 79 -5.64 -12.49 9.56
N LEU A 80 -6.11 -11.78 10.59
CA LEU A 80 -7.53 -11.50 10.80
C LEU A 80 -8.16 -10.81 9.58
N ALA A 81 -7.51 -9.78 9.04
CA ALA A 81 -8.02 -9.07 7.86
C ALA A 81 -8.18 -10.00 6.65
N HIS A 82 -7.25 -10.95 6.46
CA HIS A 82 -7.36 -11.95 5.40
C HIS A 82 -8.50 -12.94 5.66
N ALA A 83 -8.66 -13.40 6.89
CA ALA A 83 -9.74 -14.30 7.28
C ALA A 83 -11.11 -13.65 7.04
N VAL A 84 -11.29 -12.39 7.46
CA VAL A 84 -12.52 -11.62 7.22
C VAL A 84 -12.78 -11.45 5.72
N ALA A 85 -11.75 -11.16 4.92
CA ALA A 85 -11.90 -11.01 3.49
C ALA A 85 -12.33 -12.31 2.79
N GLU A 86 -11.79 -13.44 3.23
CA GLU A 86 -12.12 -14.78 2.72
C GLU A 86 -13.53 -15.21 3.14
N GLU A 87 -13.87 -15.09 4.41
CA GLU A 87 -15.17 -15.49 4.97
C GLU A 87 -16.33 -14.67 4.38
N LEU A 88 -16.12 -13.37 4.15
CA LEU A 88 -17.12 -12.48 3.56
C LEU A 88 -17.06 -12.42 2.02
N GLY A 89 -16.13 -13.12 1.38
CA GLY A 89 -15.99 -13.13 -0.09
C GLY A 89 -15.63 -11.77 -0.69
N LEU A 90 -14.92 -10.90 0.04
CA LEU A 90 -14.63 -9.52 -0.37
C LEU A 90 -13.40 -9.41 -1.31
N GLY A 91 -12.75 -10.53 -1.63
CA GLY A 91 -11.58 -10.61 -2.50
C GLY A 91 -10.30 -10.17 -1.80
N ASP A 92 -9.28 -9.77 -2.57
CA ASP A 92 -7.97 -9.47 -2.00
C ASP A 92 -7.97 -8.28 -1.04
N VAL A 93 -7.22 -8.43 0.05
CA VAL A 93 -7.00 -7.38 1.05
C VAL A 93 -6.13 -6.27 0.45
N LEU A 94 -6.61 -5.04 0.54
CA LEU A 94 -5.82 -3.85 0.23
C LEU A 94 -4.92 -3.56 1.43
N ARG A 95 -3.61 -3.78 1.29
CA ARG A 95 -2.66 -3.61 2.40
C ARG A 95 -1.92 -2.28 2.29
N TRP A 96 -1.87 -1.55 3.39
CA TRP A 96 -1.00 -0.39 3.60
C TRP A 96 -0.14 -0.63 4.85
N SER A 97 1.16 -0.81 4.65
CA SER A 97 2.12 -0.94 5.74
C SER A 97 2.66 0.43 6.15
N VAL A 98 2.42 0.79 7.41
CA VAL A 98 2.77 2.10 7.97
C VAL A 98 4.16 2.06 8.58
N ASN A 99 4.90 3.16 8.40
CA ASN A 99 6.18 3.42 9.05
C ASN A 99 6.27 4.91 9.42
N SER A 100 7.38 5.32 10.03
CA SER A 100 7.60 6.69 10.52
C SER A 100 7.60 7.78 9.45
N ARG A 101 7.62 7.42 8.16
CA ARG A 101 7.55 8.35 7.02
C ARG A 101 6.27 8.19 6.21
N SER A 102 5.37 7.29 6.60
CA SER A 102 4.10 7.11 5.92
C SER A 102 3.21 8.34 6.11
N THR A 103 2.61 8.80 5.02
CA THR A 103 1.69 9.93 5.01
C THR A 103 0.29 9.47 4.62
N LEU A 104 -0.74 10.24 4.97
CA LEU A 104 -2.11 9.93 4.52
C LEU A 104 -2.18 9.90 2.99
N GLN A 105 -1.43 10.78 2.33
CA GLN A 105 -1.32 10.84 0.87
C GLN A 105 -0.92 9.47 0.27
N ASP A 106 0.01 8.73 0.89
CA ASP A 106 0.41 7.39 0.43
C ASP A 106 -0.75 6.38 0.41
N ALA A 107 -1.70 6.53 1.33
CA ALA A 107 -2.89 5.71 1.41
C ALA A 107 -3.94 6.10 0.36
N LEU A 108 -4.04 7.40 0.06
CA LEU A 108 -5.06 7.95 -0.84
C LEU A 108 -4.68 7.79 -2.31
N TYR A 109 -3.58 8.38 -2.76
CA TYR A 109 -3.12 8.30 -4.14
C TYR A 109 -1.66 8.75 -4.32
N ARG A 110 -1.06 8.34 -5.45
CA ARG A 110 0.25 8.80 -5.90
C ARG A 110 0.14 9.43 -7.27
N TYR A 111 0.90 10.49 -7.48
CA TYR A 111 0.98 11.22 -8.74
C TYR A 111 2.43 11.26 -9.25
N ASP A 112 2.67 10.70 -10.44
CA ASP A 112 3.98 10.72 -11.10
C ASP A 112 4.17 11.98 -11.97
N ALA A 113 4.44 13.09 -11.30
CA ALA A 113 4.70 14.38 -11.96
C ALA A 113 5.94 14.33 -12.87
N VAL A 114 6.97 13.56 -12.48
CA VAL A 114 8.25 13.47 -13.21
C VAL A 114 8.07 12.68 -14.50
N GLY A 115 7.39 11.54 -14.45
CA GLY A 115 7.02 10.76 -15.63
C GLY A 115 6.21 11.59 -16.61
N ARG A 116 5.25 12.38 -16.12
CA ARG A 116 4.46 13.30 -16.94
C ARG A 116 5.30 14.36 -17.63
N LEU A 117 6.21 15.01 -16.90
CA LEU A 117 7.08 16.03 -17.47
C LEU A 117 8.00 15.42 -18.54
N ARG A 118 8.57 14.25 -18.28
CA ARG A 118 9.45 13.55 -19.24
C ARG A 118 8.71 13.20 -20.52
N GLU A 119 7.50 12.67 -20.44
CA GLU A 119 6.69 12.36 -21.61
C GLU A 119 6.35 13.62 -22.42
N ALA A 120 6.02 14.72 -21.74
CA ALA A 120 5.75 16.01 -22.38
C ALA A 120 6.98 16.60 -23.10
N SER A 121 8.20 16.39 -22.58
CA SER A 121 9.44 16.80 -23.25
C SER A 121 9.73 15.95 -24.49
N LEU A 122 9.62 14.61 -24.39
CA LEU A 122 9.83 13.71 -25.51
C LEU A 122 8.85 13.93 -26.67
N ARG A 123 7.59 14.29 -26.35
CA ARG A 123 6.59 14.66 -27.38
C ARG A 123 7.02 15.90 -28.16
N ARG A 124 7.47 16.96 -27.45
CA ARG A 124 7.96 18.21 -28.07
C ARG A 124 9.19 17.98 -28.95
N GLU A 125 10.13 17.14 -28.51
CA GLU A 125 11.32 16.80 -29.30
C GLU A 125 10.96 16.05 -30.60
N ARG A 126 10.02 15.10 -30.53
CA ARG A 126 9.54 14.36 -31.72
C ARG A 126 8.85 15.28 -32.72
N GLU A 127 8.03 16.20 -32.24
CA GLU A 127 7.36 17.22 -33.06
C GLU A 127 8.36 18.15 -33.73
N ALA A 128 9.43 18.56 -33.03
CA ALA A 128 10.52 19.36 -33.60
C ALA A 128 11.37 18.58 -34.63
N SER A 129 11.53 17.27 -34.44
CA SER A 129 12.34 16.40 -35.30
C SER A 129 11.63 15.98 -36.59
N HIS A 130 10.30 15.84 -36.58
CA HIS A 130 9.50 15.37 -37.72
C HIS A 130 8.86 16.55 -38.48
N GLY A 131 9.69 17.44 -39.02
CA GLY A 131 9.33 18.64 -39.78
C GLY A 131 7.97 18.55 -40.50
N SER A 132 7.10 19.51 -40.20
CA SER A 132 5.67 19.58 -40.55
C SER A 132 5.30 19.14 -41.98
N VAL A 133 4.83 17.91 -42.16
CA VAL A 133 3.95 17.51 -43.28
C VAL A 133 2.85 16.57 -42.79
N ARG A 134 1.99 17.04 -41.89
CA ARG A 134 0.59 16.59 -41.81
C ARG A 134 -0.23 17.71 -41.22
N ARG A 135 -1.27 18.13 -41.95
CA ARG A 135 -2.29 19.10 -41.51
C ARG A 135 -2.64 18.85 -40.04
N PRO A 136 -2.80 19.90 -39.22
CA PRO A 136 -3.31 19.73 -37.86
C PRO A 136 -4.75 19.26 -37.99
N ARG A 137 -4.95 17.95 -37.94
CA ARG A 137 -6.24 17.37 -37.62
C ARG A 137 -6.54 17.95 -36.25
N ALA A 138 -7.64 18.70 -36.13
CA ALA A 138 -8.06 19.40 -34.91
C ALA A 138 -7.67 18.57 -33.68
N PRO A 139 -7.05 19.17 -32.64
CA PRO A 139 -6.55 18.40 -31.51
C PRO A 139 -7.72 17.62 -30.96
N ARG A 140 -7.78 16.32 -31.27
CA ARG A 140 -8.53 15.39 -30.44
C ARG A 140 -8.00 15.66 -29.04
N ALA A 141 -8.88 15.86 -28.09
CA ALA A 141 -8.63 16.21 -26.69
C ALA A 141 -7.83 15.11 -25.94
N THR A 142 -6.67 14.73 -26.48
CA THR A 142 -5.81 13.62 -26.09
C THR A 142 -4.32 14.03 -26.10
N ALA A 143 -4.00 15.27 -26.47
CA ALA A 143 -2.62 15.78 -26.56
C ALA A 143 -2.06 16.25 -25.21
N ALA A 144 -2.91 16.73 -24.29
CA ALA A 144 -2.61 16.67 -22.87
C ALA A 144 -2.89 15.22 -22.45
N GLY A 145 -1.83 14.41 -22.34
CA GLY A 145 -1.95 13.02 -21.89
C GLY A 145 -2.79 12.98 -20.62
N ASP A 146 -3.86 12.18 -20.67
CA ASP A 146 -4.86 12.03 -19.61
C ASP A 146 -4.14 11.91 -18.27
N ILE A 147 -4.26 12.93 -17.42
CA ILE A 147 -3.53 13.03 -16.16
C ILE A 147 -3.77 11.79 -15.27
N GLY A 148 -4.91 11.11 -15.46
CA GLY A 148 -5.23 9.84 -14.82
C GLY A 148 -4.22 8.72 -15.11
N GLN A 149 -3.44 8.79 -16.19
CA GLN A 149 -2.39 7.81 -16.49
C GLN A 149 -1.18 7.90 -15.55
N TYR A 150 -0.97 9.05 -14.90
CA TYR A 150 0.09 9.28 -13.92
C TYR A 150 -0.41 9.21 -12.49
N LEU A 151 -1.71 8.98 -12.31
CA LEU A 151 -2.33 8.81 -11.01
C LEU A 151 -2.57 7.33 -10.73
N ARG A 152 -2.28 6.93 -9.50
CA ARG A 152 -2.63 5.61 -8.96
C ARG A 152 -3.21 5.80 -7.57
N LEU A 153 -4.40 5.28 -7.32
CA LEU A 153 -4.96 5.25 -5.98
C LEU A 153 -4.10 4.38 -5.07
N GLY A 154 -3.91 4.82 -3.84
CA GLY A 154 -3.32 4.04 -2.78
C GLY A 154 -4.31 2.99 -2.25
N PRO A 155 -3.93 2.20 -1.23
CA PRO A 155 -4.80 1.18 -0.66
C PRO A 155 -6.13 1.73 -0.12
N LEU A 156 -6.11 2.84 0.62
CA LEU A 156 -7.33 3.49 1.13
C LEU A 156 -8.15 4.10 -0.01
N GLY A 157 -7.51 4.82 -0.93
CA GLY A 157 -8.21 5.41 -2.07
C GLY A 157 -8.90 4.35 -2.94
N SER A 158 -8.24 3.21 -3.14
CA SER A 158 -8.83 2.08 -3.87
C SER A 158 -9.98 1.42 -3.12
N ALA A 159 -9.93 1.38 -1.79
CA ALA A 159 -10.99 0.85 -0.96
C ALA A 159 -12.25 1.74 -1.01
N LEU A 160 -12.06 3.07 -0.96
CA LEU A 160 -13.16 4.04 -1.06
C LEU A 160 -13.74 4.10 -2.48
N ALA A 161 -12.90 4.04 -3.52
CA ALA A 161 -13.37 4.10 -4.91
C ALA A 161 -14.01 2.79 -5.41
N ALA A 162 -13.93 1.70 -4.66
CA ALA A 162 -14.47 0.42 -5.09
C ALA A 162 -16.01 0.47 -5.12
N GLY A 163 -16.61 -0.03 -6.22
CA GLY A 163 -18.06 -0.20 -6.33
C GLY A 163 -18.64 -1.35 -5.49
N ARG A 164 -17.79 -2.04 -4.73
CA ARG A 164 -18.15 -3.13 -3.81
C ARG A 164 -17.29 -3.04 -2.55
N PRO A 165 -17.77 -3.49 -1.39
CA PRO A 165 -16.97 -3.46 -0.16
C PRO A 165 -15.67 -4.26 -0.33
N ARG A 166 -14.59 -3.73 0.23
CA ARG A 166 -13.24 -4.32 0.24
C ARG A 166 -12.70 -4.31 1.66
N VAL A 167 -11.76 -5.21 1.95
CA VAL A 167 -11.02 -5.18 3.21
C VAL A 167 -9.76 -4.33 3.03
N LEU A 168 -9.60 -3.32 3.89
CA LEU A 168 -8.41 -2.49 4.02
C LEU A 168 -7.66 -2.89 5.30
N LEU A 169 -6.40 -3.33 5.15
CA LEU A 169 -5.48 -3.57 6.26
C LEU A 169 -4.49 -2.42 6.37
N VAL A 170 -4.58 -1.66 7.46
CA VAL A 170 -3.59 -0.65 7.87
C VAL A 170 -2.68 -1.29 8.92
N ASP A 171 -1.47 -1.65 8.50
CA ASP A 171 -0.58 -2.49 9.29
C ASP A 171 0.46 -1.64 10.02
N GLU A 172 0.69 -1.92 11.31
CA GLU A 172 1.68 -1.25 12.17
C GLU A 172 1.44 0.27 12.32
N LEU A 173 0.17 0.65 12.56
CA LEU A 173 -0.23 2.06 12.65
C LEU A 173 0.46 2.82 13.79
N ASP A 174 0.93 2.14 14.82
CA ASP A 174 1.68 2.73 15.94
C ASP A 174 3.06 3.26 15.55
N LYS A 175 3.59 2.86 14.39
CA LYS A 175 4.84 3.40 13.83
C LYS A 175 4.67 4.73 13.10
N ALA A 176 3.44 5.18 12.91
CA ALA A 176 3.14 6.43 12.25
C ALA A 176 3.63 7.65 13.01
N ASP A 177 3.68 8.77 12.30
CA ASP A 177 3.69 10.09 12.93
C ASP A 177 2.42 10.32 13.81
N ILE A 178 2.46 11.33 14.68
CA ILE A 178 1.38 11.66 15.62
C ILE A 178 0.06 12.06 14.96
N ASP A 179 0.11 12.67 13.78
CA ASP A 179 -1.09 13.22 13.13
C ASP A 179 -1.84 12.16 12.31
N LEU A 180 -1.11 11.19 11.73
CA LEU A 180 -1.64 10.22 10.78
C LEU A 180 -2.87 9.44 11.25
N PRO A 181 -2.96 8.92 12.50
CA PRO A 181 -4.12 8.14 12.92
C PRO A 181 -5.41 8.96 12.93
N ASN A 182 -5.35 10.24 13.31
CA ASN A 182 -6.53 11.10 13.32
C ASN A 182 -6.92 11.52 11.90
N ASP A 183 -5.95 11.89 11.07
CA ASP A 183 -6.19 12.26 9.67
C ASP A 183 -6.84 11.11 8.88
N LEU A 184 -6.37 9.88 9.13
CA LEU A 184 -6.96 8.66 8.56
C LEU A 184 -8.43 8.51 8.98
N LEU A 185 -8.75 8.71 10.25
CA LEU A 185 -10.13 8.59 10.73
C LEU A 185 -11.05 9.65 10.14
N VAL A 186 -10.56 10.88 9.92
CA VAL A 186 -11.35 11.93 9.27
C VAL A 186 -11.77 11.49 7.87
N VAL A 187 -10.84 11.00 7.05
CA VAL A 187 -11.18 10.52 5.70
C VAL A 187 -12.11 9.32 5.73
N LEU A 188 -11.95 8.42 6.70
CA LEU A 188 -12.87 7.30 6.87
C LEU A 188 -14.27 7.78 7.28
N GLU A 189 -14.40 8.71 8.22
CA GLU A 189 -15.69 9.26 8.66
C GLU A 189 -16.42 9.99 7.52
N GLU A 190 -15.71 10.79 6.73
CA GLU A 190 -16.29 11.49 5.58
C GLU A 190 -16.58 10.54 4.41
N GLY A 191 -15.81 9.46 4.27
CA GLY A 191 -15.93 8.51 3.17
C GLY A 191 -15.55 9.10 1.80
N GLU A 192 -14.88 10.26 1.77
CA GLU A 192 -14.46 10.91 0.54
C GLU A 192 -13.15 11.69 0.68
N PHE A 193 -12.50 11.95 -0.45
CA PHE A 193 -11.37 12.87 -0.53
C PHE A 193 -11.24 13.45 -1.94
N GLU A 194 -10.55 14.59 -2.03
CA GLU A 194 -10.26 15.27 -3.30
C GLU A 194 -8.85 14.91 -3.81
N ILE A 195 -8.73 14.79 -5.13
CA ILE A 195 -7.48 14.72 -5.89
C ILE A 195 -7.31 16.09 -6.59
N PRO A 196 -6.50 17.02 -6.03
CA PRO A 196 -6.37 18.38 -6.54
C PRO A 196 -5.89 18.46 -7.99
N GLU A 197 -5.09 17.51 -8.45
CA GLU A 197 -4.67 17.36 -9.85
C GLU A 197 -5.86 17.24 -10.81
N LEU A 198 -6.90 16.53 -10.39
CA LEU A 198 -8.10 16.27 -11.19
C LEU A 198 -9.16 17.36 -11.01
N ALA A 199 -9.31 17.90 -9.80
CA ALA A 199 -10.30 18.95 -9.51
C ALA A 199 -10.04 20.25 -10.29
N ARG A 200 -8.78 20.49 -10.69
CA ARG A 200 -8.37 21.65 -11.50
C ARG A 200 -8.54 21.47 -13.01
N LEU A 201 -9.06 20.33 -13.48
CA LEU A 201 -9.26 20.09 -14.90
C LEU A 201 -10.46 20.88 -15.46
N PRO A 202 -10.44 21.23 -16.75
CA PRO A 202 -11.56 21.90 -17.41
C PRO A 202 -12.86 21.06 -17.36
N GLU A 203 -14.02 21.73 -17.48
CA GLU A 203 -15.35 21.09 -17.41
C GLU A 203 -15.61 20.00 -18.46
N HIS A 204 -14.87 19.96 -19.57
CA HIS A 204 -15.03 18.91 -20.57
C HIS A 204 -14.21 17.63 -20.23
N GLN A 205 -13.44 17.63 -19.13
CA GLN A 205 -12.62 16.53 -18.63
C GLN A 205 -13.00 16.17 -17.19
N GLN A 206 -14.30 16.03 -16.93
CA GLN A 206 -14.80 15.73 -15.58
C GLN A 206 -14.60 14.28 -15.17
N GLU A 207 -14.58 13.33 -16.10
CA GLU A 207 -14.38 11.92 -15.78
C GLU A 207 -12.98 11.47 -16.19
N VAL A 208 -12.18 11.08 -15.20
CA VAL A 208 -10.78 10.70 -15.41
C VAL A 208 -10.53 9.29 -14.90
N PRO A 209 -10.11 8.33 -15.76
CA PRO A 209 -9.85 6.96 -15.37
C PRO A 209 -8.50 6.82 -14.65
N VAL A 210 -8.53 6.52 -13.35
CA VAL A 210 -7.35 6.38 -12.48
C VAL A 210 -7.10 4.90 -12.14
N LEU A 211 -5.83 4.48 -12.07
CA LEU A 211 -5.46 3.11 -11.72
C LEU A 211 -5.71 2.80 -10.24
N LEU A 212 -6.26 1.62 -9.96
CA LEU A 212 -6.35 1.10 -8.59
C LEU A 212 -4.98 0.59 -8.08
N SER A 213 -4.86 0.48 -6.77
CA SER A 213 -3.69 -0.11 -6.11
C SER A 213 -3.58 -1.60 -6.41
N GLY A 214 -2.37 -2.08 -6.70
CA GLY A 214 -2.09 -3.51 -6.87
C GLY A 214 -2.66 -4.17 -8.14
N SER A 215 -3.40 -3.45 -8.98
CA SER A 215 -3.99 -4.00 -10.21
C SER A 215 -3.79 -3.07 -11.43
N ARG A 216 -4.29 -3.54 -12.58
CA ARG A 216 -4.40 -2.75 -13.83
C ARG A 216 -5.81 -2.21 -14.06
N GLU A 217 -6.72 -2.46 -13.12
CA GLU A 217 -8.08 -1.94 -13.15
C GLU A 217 -8.08 -0.43 -12.98
N ARG A 218 -9.02 0.25 -13.63
CA ARG A 218 -9.21 1.69 -13.55
C ARG A 218 -10.62 2.00 -13.08
N VAL A 219 -10.74 3.07 -12.29
CA VAL A 219 -12.01 3.65 -11.86
C VAL A 219 -12.12 5.07 -12.39
N ALA A 220 -13.30 5.43 -12.89
CA ALA A 220 -13.57 6.80 -13.33
C ALA A 220 -13.78 7.70 -12.11
N ILE A 221 -12.93 8.72 -11.97
CA ILE A 221 -13.05 9.74 -10.93
C ILE A 221 -13.73 10.96 -11.51
N HIS A 222 -14.86 11.34 -10.91
CA HIS A 222 -15.65 12.48 -11.36
C HIS A 222 -15.23 13.74 -10.61
N ARG A 223 -14.84 14.79 -11.34
CA ARG A 223 -14.42 16.11 -10.83
C ARG A 223 -13.34 16.05 -9.75
N GLY A 224 -12.47 15.03 -9.84
CA GLY A 224 -11.39 14.81 -8.88
C GLY A 224 -11.84 14.36 -7.49
N VAL A 225 -13.10 14.00 -7.28
CA VAL A 225 -13.59 13.53 -5.98
C VAL A 225 -13.69 12.01 -6.01
N VAL A 226 -13.04 11.36 -5.05
CA VAL A 226 -13.27 9.95 -4.74
C VAL A 226 -14.28 9.89 -3.62
N ARG A 227 -15.44 9.29 -3.87
CA ARG A 227 -16.50 9.10 -2.88
C ARG A 227 -16.84 7.63 -2.73
N CYS A 228 -16.92 7.20 -1.48
CA CYS A 228 -17.30 5.85 -1.13
C CYS A 228 -18.79 5.60 -1.40
N THR A 229 -19.08 4.52 -2.12
CA THR A 229 -20.46 4.03 -2.31
C THR A 229 -20.77 2.84 -1.41
N GLN A 230 -19.75 2.10 -0.98
CA GLN A 230 -19.82 0.94 -0.11
C GLN A 230 -18.64 0.96 0.85
N PHE A 231 -18.91 1.16 2.14
CA PHE A 231 -17.87 1.37 3.13
C PHE A 231 -16.94 0.15 3.26
N PRO A 232 -15.61 0.33 3.21
CA PRO A 232 -14.70 -0.79 3.35
C PRO A 232 -14.67 -1.33 4.78
N VAL A 233 -14.35 -2.60 4.92
CA VAL A 233 -14.00 -3.19 6.22
C VAL A 233 -12.58 -2.78 6.53
N VAL A 234 -12.39 -1.95 7.56
CA VAL A 234 -11.07 -1.42 7.93
C VAL A 234 -10.53 -2.15 9.14
N VAL A 235 -9.37 -2.79 8.99
CA VAL A 235 -8.61 -3.41 10.08
C VAL A 235 -7.30 -2.66 10.24
N MET A 236 -7.07 -2.10 11.42
CA MET A 236 -5.83 -1.41 11.80
C MET A 236 -5.10 -2.28 12.82
N THR A 237 -3.79 -2.51 12.63
CA THR A 237 -2.99 -3.28 13.58
C THR A 237 -2.02 -2.38 14.33
N SER A 238 -1.76 -2.74 15.59
CA SER A 238 -0.76 -2.09 16.44
C SER A 238 -0.01 -3.15 17.25
N ASN A 239 1.28 -2.93 17.46
CA ASN A 239 2.10 -3.72 18.37
C ASN A 239 2.00 -3.24 19.82
N GLY A 240 1.31 -2.12 20.07
CA GLY A 240 1.26 -1.46 21.37
C GLY A 240 2.58 -0.78 21.74
N GLU A 241 3.41 -0.45 20.75
CA GLU A 241 4.68 0.27 20.99
C GLU A 241 4.44 1.73 21.39
N ARG A 242 3.29 2.29 21.00
CA ARG A 242 2.87 3.65 21.28
C ARG A 242 1.37 3.72 21.57
N ASP A 243 1.00 4.55 22.54
CA ASP A 243 -0.41 4.81 22.86
C ASP A 243 -1.07 5.73 21.83
N PHE A 244 -2.32 5.40 21.48
CA PHE A 244 -3.16 6.26 20.66
C PHE A 244 -3.96 7.25 21.53
N PRO A 245 -4.24 8.46 21.03
CA PRO A 245 -5.08 9.42 21.74
C PRO A 245 -6.47 8.84 22.08
N PRO A 246 -7.07 9.18 23.23
CA PRO A 246 -8.41 8.69 23.60
C PRO A 246 -9.50 9.00 22.56
N ALA A 247 -9.35 10.11 21.83
CA ALA A 247 -10.26 10.48 20.74
C ALA A 247 -10.20 9.51 19.55
N PHE A 248 -9.02 8.96 19.24
CA PHE A 248 -8.84 7.92 18.23
C PHE A 248 -9.47 6.60 18.71
N LEU A 249 -9.16 6.18 19.95
CA LEU A 249 -9.68 4.93 20.51
C LEU A 249 -11.20 4.89 20.59
N ARG A 250 -11.87 6.02 20.84
CA ARG A 250 -13.33 6.13 20.86
C ARG A 250 -13.98 5.99 19.49
N ARG A 251 -13.24 6.08 18.39
CA ARG A 251 -13.75 5.93 17.02
C ARG A 251 -13.51 4.54 16.43
N CYS A 252 -12.66 3.75 17.07
CA CYS A 252 -12.42 2.34 16.71
C CYS A 252 -13.17 1.36 17.63
N VAL A 253 -13.51 0.19 17.08
CA VAL A 253 -13.82 -1.00 17.87
C VAL A 253 -12.49 -1.71 18.17
N ARG A 254 -12.26 -2.11 19.41
CA ARG A 254 -10.96 -2.61 19.86
C ARG A 254 -11.00 -4.11 20.06
N LEU A 255 -9.99 -4.78 19.50
CA LEU A 255 -9.69 -6.20 19.68
C LEU A 255 -8.33 -6.36 20.36
#